data_AF-A0A9X1RP09-F1
#
_entry.id   AF-A0A9X1RP09-F1
#
_cell.length_a   1.000
_cell.length_b   1.000
_cell.length_c   1.000
_cell.angle_alpha   90.00
_cell.angle_beta   90.00
_cell.angle_gamma   90.00
#
_symmetry.space_group_name_H-M   'P 1'
#
loop_
_entity.id
_entity.type
_entity.pdbx_description
1 polymer ?
#
loop_
_entity_poly.entity_id
_entity_poly.type
_entity_poly.pdbx_seq_one_letter_code
_entity_poly.pdbx_strand_id
1 'polypeptide(L)'
;MNLYLTTGKRDHLVICQPGRDFPTSDFMGENGEPLTFSVKFIDGKASNVPSNVGEYLVDKGVAQRSPIMTDLAMAKRLEVHDERVRTHILLTSQ
;
A
#
# COMPACT_ATOMS: atom_id res chain seq x y z
N MET A 1 -0.50 15.67 -2.45
CA MET A 1 0.92 15.50 -2.05
C MET A 1 1.07 14.23 -1.23
N ASN A 2 1.97 13.31 -1.61
CA ASN A 2 2.22 12.06 -0.90
C ASN A 2 3.73 11.92 -0.65
N LEU A 3 4.12 11.69 0.61
CA LEU A 3 5.49 11.43 1.00
C LEU A 3 5.63 9.94 1.30
N TYR A 4 6.59 9.28 0.64
CA TYR A 4 6.90 7.87 0.83
C TYR A 4 8.22 7.73 1.57
N LEU A 5 8.20 7.02 2.70
CA LEU A 5 9.35 6.81 3.56
C LEU A 5 9.58 5.32 3.75
N THR A 6 10.79 4.84 3.44
CA THR A 6 11.21 3.48 3.77
C THR A 6 11.82 3.49 5.17
N THR A 7 11.10 2.94 6.16
CA THR A 7 11.58 2.89 7.56
C THR A 7 12.32 1.58 7.87
N GLY A 8 12.40 0.65 6.90
CA GLY A 8 13.17 -0.59 6.98
C GLY A 8 13.10 -1.38 5.67
N LYS A 9 13.65 -2.61 5.63
CA LYS A 9 13.58 -3.48 4.43
C LYS A 9 12.16 -3.89 4.05
N ARG A 10 11.23 -3.92 5.01
CA ARG A 10 9.85 -4.42 4.83
C ARG A 10 8.77 -3.46 5.35
N ASP A 11 9.22 -2.35 5.94
CA ASP A 11 8.36 -1.35 6.57
C ASP A 11 8.38 -0.08 5.71
N HIS A 12 7.20 0.32 5.24
CA HIS A 12 7.01 1.52 4.45
C HIS A 12 5.97 2.40 5.13
N LEU A 13 6.24 3.69 5.21
CA LEU A 13 5.33 4.69 5.74
C LEU A 13 4.94 5.64 4.61
N VAL A 14 3.64 5.81 4.41
CA VAL A 14 3.09 6.78 3.47
C VAL A 14 2.37 7.85 4.26
N ILE A 15 2.80 9.11 4.09
CA ILE A 15 2.10 10.28 4.61
C ILE A 15 1.41 10.95 3.44
N CYS A 16 0.09 11.10 3.51
CA CYS A 16 -0.71 11.65 2.42
C CYS A 16 -1.72 12.68 2.91
N GLN A 17 -2.09 13.58 2.01
CA GLN A 17 -3.11 14.60 2.22
C GLN A 17 -4.09 14.58 1.04
N PRO A 18 -5.05 13.63 1.02
CA PRO A 18 -5.98 13.46 -0.10
C PRO A 18 -6.83 14.71 -0.35
N GLY A 19 -7.21 15.43 0.71
CA GLY A 19 -8.04 16.64 0.64
C GLY A 19 -7.47 17.78 -0.23
N ARG A 20 -6.16 17.77 -0.52
CA ARG A 20 -5.55 18.72 -1.47
C ARG A 20 -5.89 18.41 -2.92
N ASP A 21 -5.97 17.12 -3.26
CA ASP A 21 -6.22 16.66 -4.61
C ASP A 21 -7.73 16.41 -4.84
N PHE A 22 -8.43 15.99 -3.78
CA PHE A 22 -9.86 15.66 -3.75
C PHE A 22 -10.50 16.28 -2.49
N PRO A 23 -10.96 17.54 -2.55
CA PRO A 23 -11.49 18.27 -1.38
C PRO A 23 -12.90 17.79 -0.99
N THR A 24 -13.02 16.54 -0.55
CA THR A 24 -14.25 15.94 -0.03
C THR A 24 -14.32 16.10 1.48
N SER A 25 -15.52 16.21 2.07
CA SER A 25 -15.73 16.33 3.53
C SER A 25 -14.92 15.33 4.35
N ASP A 26 -14.79 14.10 3.86
CA ASP A 26 -14.12 13.01 4.56
C ASP A 26 -12.58 13.18 4.65
N PHE A 27 -12.02 14.10 3.86
CA PHE A 27 -10.59 14.40 3.82
C PHE A 27 -10.27 15.83 4.26
N MET A 28 -11.26 16.56 4.78
CA MET A 28 -11.13 17.95 5.19
C MET A 28 -11.46 18.08 6.68
N GLY A 29 -10.69 18.90 7.40
CA GLY A 29 -10.97 19.24 8.79
C GLY A 29 -12.10 20.26 8.92
N GLU A 30 -12.57 20.48 10.14
CA GLU A 30 -13.64 21.46 10.43
C GLU A 30 -13.27 22.89 10.03
N ASN A 31 -11.97 23.20 10.02
CA ASN A 31 -11.42 24.48 9.58
C ASN A 31 -11.29 24.62 8.04
N GLY A 32 -11.69 23.60 7.29
CA GLY A 32 -11.54 23.57 5.83
C GLY A 32 -10.12 23.26 5.35
N GLU A 33 -9.22 22.80 6.22
CA GLU A 33 -7.89 22.37 5.81
C GLU A 33 -7.85 20.86 5.49
N PRO A 34 -7.07 20.42 4.48
CA PRO A 34 -6.90 19.00 4.19
C PRO A 34 -6.31 18.21 5.36
N LEU A 35 -6.98 17.11 5.71
CA LEU A 35 -6.51 16.16 6.71
C LEU A 35 -5.27 15.42 6.21
N THR A 36 -4.37 15.10 7.16
CA THR A 36 -3.16 14.32 6.91
C THR A 36 -3.34 12.91 7.47
N PHE A 37 -3.03 11.91 6.66
CA PHE A 37 -3.12 10.50 7.03
C PHE A 37 -1.75 9.83 6.95
N SER A 38 -1.46 9.00 7.93
CA SER A 38 -0.24 8.18 8.00
C SER A 38 -0.61 6.71 7.84
N VAL A 39 -0.15 6.08 6.77
CA VAL A 39 -0.41 4.67 6.46
C VAL A 39 0.88 3.89 6.56
N LYS A 40 0.93 2.94 7.49
CA LYS A 40 2.07 2.04 7.67
C LYS A 40 1.80 0.71 6.95
N PHE A 41 2.70 0.33 6.07
CA PHE A 41 2.78 -0.98 5.45
C PHE A 41 3.87 -1.81 6.12
N ILE A 42 3.55 -3.04 6.49
CA ILE A 42 4.47 -4.04 7.02
C ILE A 42 4.32 -5.29 6.16
N ASP A 43 5.43 -5.79 5.61
CA ASP A 43 5.43 -6.95 4.70
C ASP A 43 4.44 -6.77 3.52
N GLY A 44 4.35 -5.54 3.01
CA GLY A 44 3.44 -5.18 1.90
C GLY A 44 1.96 -5.09 2.28
N LYS A 45 1.60 -5.20 3.56
CA LYS A 45 0.21 -5.09 4.06
C LYS A 45 0.05 -3.83 4.90
N ALA A 46 -0.92 -2.99 4.56
CA ALA A 46 -1.33 -1.91 5.43
C ALA A 46 -2.39 -2.40 6.43
N SER A 47 -2.26 -1.98 7.70
CA SER A 47 -3.28 -2.20 8.72
C SER A 47 -4.05 -0.90 8.96
N ASN A 48 -5.35 -1.03 9.29
CA ASN A 48 -6.20 0.07 9.76
C ASN A 48 -6.25 1.29 8.82
N VAL A 49 -6.37 1.07 7.51
CA VAL A 49 -6.54 2.16 6.54
C VAL A 49 -8.03 2.39 6.30
N PRO A 50 -8.53 3.62 6.49
CA PRO A 50 -9.88 3.98 6.09
C PRO A 50 -10.13 3.68 4.60
N SER A 51 -11.31 3.17 4.25
CA SER A 51 -11.61 2.69 2.89
C SER A 51 -11.39 3.77 1.82
N ASN A 52 -11.81 5.00 2.10
CA ASN A 52 -11.62 6.17 1.24
C ASN A 52 -10.13 6.50 1.02
N VAL A 53 -9.30 6.42 2.05
CA VAL A 53 -7.84 6.60 1.94
C VAL A 53 -7.22 5.45 1.14
N GLY A 54 -7.71 4.22 1.33
CA GLY A 54 -7.28 3.05 0.58
C GLY A 54 -7.53 3.20 -0.92
N GLU A 55 -8.73 3.63 -1.30
CA GLU A 55 -9.10 3.91 -2.70
C GLU A 55 -8.21 5.01 -3.29
N TYR A 56 -8.02 6.12 -2.59
CA TYR A 56 -7.11 7.18 -3.01
C TYR A 56 -5.69 6.67 -3.27
N LEU A 57 -5.15 5.83 -2.39
CA LEU A 57 -3.80 5.28 -2.56
C LEU A 57 -3.69 4.32 -3.75
N VAL A 58 -4.75 3.57 -4.05
CA VAL A 58 -4.84 2.72 -5.24
C VAL A 58 -4.89 3.57 -6.51
N ASP A 59 -5.72 4.62 -6.52
CA ASP A 59 -5.86 5.53 -7.67
C ASP A 59 -4.57 6.29 -7.97
N LYS A 60 -3.79 6.61 -6.93
CA LYS A 60 -2.45 7.21 -7.07
C LYS A 60 -1.35 6.19 -7.42
N GLY A 61 -1.67 4.91 -7.54
CA GLY A 61 -0.71 3.84 -7.83
C GLY A 61 0.31 3.58 -6.71
N VAL A 62 0.04 4.06 -5.49
CA VAL A 62 0.91 3.89 -4.31
C VAL A 62 0.61 2.56 -3.61
N ALA A 63 -0.64 2.12 -3.67
CA ALA A 63 -1.09 0.83 -3.15
C ALA A 63 -1.68 -0.03 -4.28
N GLN A 64 -1.71 -1.34 -4.07
CA GLN A 64 -2.41 -2.29 -4.94
C GLN A 64 -3.51 -2.98 -4.15
N ARG A 65 -4.63 -3.27 -4.80
CA ARG A 65 -5.67 -4.13 -4.22
C ARG A 65 -5.09 -5.53 -4.07
N SER A 66 -5.07 -6.05 -2.84
CA SER A 66 -4.82 -7.47 -2.66
C SER A 66 -6.02 -8.25 -3.20
N PRO A 67 -5.82 -9.36 -3.93
CA PRO A 67 -6.91 -10.28 -4.19
C PRO A 67 -7.45 -10.74 -2.82
N ILE A 68 -8.77 -10.81 -2.69
CA ILE A 68 -9.41 -11.48 -1.55
C ILE A 68 -8.94 -12.92 -1.59
N MET A 69 -7.96 -13.26 -0.75
CA MET A 69 -7.56 -14.64 -0.57
C MET A 69 -8.66 -15.29 0.26
N THR A 70 -9.59 -15.96 -0.40
CA THR A 70 -10.42 -16.96 0.26
C THR A 70 -9.52 -18.10 0.75
N ASP A 71 -9.88 -18.79 1.83
CA ASP A 71 -9.06 -19.88 2.40
C ASP A 71 -8.67 -20.93 1.34
N LEU A 72 -9.56 -21.14 0.36
CA LEU A 72 -9.33 -22.01 -0.80
C LEU A 72 -8.14 -21.55 -1.68
N ALA A 73 -7.98 -20.23 -1.86
CA ALA A 73 -6.88 -19.65 -2.61
C ALA A 73 -5.56 -19.64 -1.82
N MET A 74 -5.60 -19.63 -0.49
CA MET A 74 -4.41 -19.84 0.35
C MET A 74 -3.89 -21.28 0.25
N ALA A 75 -4.80 -22.27 0.35
CA ALA A 75 -4.45 -23.69 0.27
C ALA A 75 -3.79 -24.05 -1.07
N LYS A 76 -4.34 -23.57 -2.19
CA LYS A 76 -3.79 -23.85 -3.53
C LYS A 76 -2.42 -23.21 -3.78
N ARG A 77 -2.05 -22.16 -3.05
CA ARG A 77 -0.76 -21.47 -3.21
C ARG A 77 0.35 -22.12 -2.38
N LEU A 78 0.00 -22.78 -1.29
CA LEU A 78 0.91 -23.61 -0.49
C LEU A 78 1.37 -24.86 -1.26
N GLU A 79 0.50 -25.47 -2.07
CA GLU A 79 0.87 -26.63 -2.90
C GLU A 79 1.87 -26.30 -4.01
N VAL A 80 1.95 -25.05 -4.47
CA VAL A 80 2.69 -24.67 -5.70
C VAL A 80 4.11 -24.16 -5.41
N HIS A 81 4.48 -23.91 -4.14
CA HIS A 81 5.65 -23.08 -3.83
C HIS A 81 6.92 -23.81 -3.35
N ASP A 82 7.05 -25.13 -3.48
CA ASP A 82 8.29 -25.84 -3.11
C ASP A 82 9.23 -26.20 -4.29
N GLU A 83 8.91 -25.82 -5.54
CA GLU A 83 9.69 -26.32 -6.70
C GLU A 83 10.58 -25.32 -7.45
N ARG A 84 10.68 -24.04 -7.07
CA ARG A 84 11.55 -23.10 -7.83
C ARG A 84 12.51 -22.29 -6.98
N VAL A 85 13.47 -23.05 -6.47
CA VAL A 85 14.87 -22.68 -6.24
C VAL A 85 15.45 -21.91 -7.45
N ARG A 86 16.16 -20.82 -7.13
CA ARG A 86 17.20 -20.08 -7.91
C ARG A 86 16.79 -19.39 -9.22
N THR A 87 16.86 -18.05 -9.19
CA THR A 87 17.78 -17.27 -10.05
C THR A 87 18.10 -15.93 -9.40
N HIS A 88 19.37 -15.68 -9.10
CA HIS A 88 19.88 -14.34 -8.84
C HIS A 88 19.86 -13.57 -10.17
N ILE A 89 19.20 -12.41 -10.23
CA ILE A 89 19.37 -11.47 -11.35
C ILE A 89 20.43 -10.46 -10.91
N LEU A 90 21.63 -10.61 -11.46
CA LEU A 90 22.70 -9.62 -11.42
C LEU A 90 22.40 -8.60 -12.53
N LEU A 91 22.01 -7.38 -12.16
CA LEU A 91 21.95 -6.27 -13.11
C LEU A 91 23.39 -5.79 -13.36
N THR A 92 23.95 -6.16 -14.51
CA THR A 92 25.15 -5.51 -15.05
C THR A 92 24.67 -4.37 -15.95
N SER A 93 25.09 -3.14 -15.63
CA SER A 93 24.86 -1.98 -16.49
C SER A 93 25.85 -2.04 -17.65
N GLN A 94 25.35 -1.93 -18.88
CA GLN A 94 26.13 -1.42 -20.00
C GLN A 94 26.25 0.10 -19.91
#